data_AF-A0A3D1KX03-F1
#
_entry.id   AF-A0A3D1KX03-F1
#
_cell.length_a   1.000
_cell.length_b   1.000
_cell.length_c   1.000
_cell.angle_alpha   90.00
_cell.angle_beta   90.00
_cell.angle_gamma   90.00
#
_symmetry.space_group_name_H-M   'P 1'
#
loop_
_entity.id
_entity.type
_entity.pdbx_description
1 polymer ?
#
loop_
_entity_poly.entity_id
_entity_poly.type
_entity_poly.pdbx_seq_one_letter_code
_entity_poly.pdbx_strand_id
1 'polypeptide(L)'
;DKNYSEAITKADNLFNEKSYENARTEYRNALAVKPNETYPQQRVTEIGTLLAQLSAAQKAYETAIAKADKEFKAEKFDAAKLAYNEAKTAKPEESYPTEQIAKIDSTVETHARLAAEAEAERIRLEKEKAEAEAARLAAVQAEKDKNYSEAIAKADNLFNEKSYENARTEYRNALAVKPNESYPQQRIDEIGKTLAALEQAKKEQELLDRSYANLIQQADRFFTTKVYNDSKEKYNAALQLKPEETYPKEKIAEIEKILEQQAIDEKYRVIIVAADGFFKTENYLQAKDKYTEALTVKSEEQYPKAQIAKIEDILNNEQKRILAEKQAADDLQRRRDAIAQLNQDLEARGVANDSELSTLYDSYIKQADSNFDVKDYIVSRGWYYKAWDVKPEEVYPKQRIDEINRLLGGLMNSQLDRDYQRFVDMADSTFRDNQYAVARGWYNRALGIKAAEKYPKDQLKEIETKIAERMAGQSGQQFENHKQKAENAFEAKNLSVARFWYKKALELRPDDADVKKRLAEITEAMK
;
A
#
# COMPACT_ATOMS: atom_id res chain seq x y z
N ASP A 1 51.81 -81.24 159.44
CA ASP A 1 52.02 -81.76 158.07
C ASP A 1 50.75 -82.09 157.29
N LYS A 2 49.79 -82.86 157.82
CA LYS A 2 48.57 -83.25 157.07
C LYS A 2 47.78 -82.07 156.46
N ASN A 3 47.49 -81.03 157.26
CA ASN A 3 46.69 -79.89 156.81
C ASN A 3 47.37 -79.03 155.72
N TYR A 4 48.71 -79.04 155.63
CA TYR A 4 49.46 -78.31 154.59
C TYR A 4 49.37 -79.05 153.25
N SER A 5 49.55 -80.37 153.25
CA SER A 5 49.49 -81.19 152.04
C SER A 5 48.10 -81.15 151.39
N GLU A 6 47.04 -81.20 152.19
CA GLU A 6 45.65 -81.16 151.69
C GLU A 6 45.33 -79.80 151.03
N ALA A 7 45.80 -78.68 151.60
CA ALA A 7 45.61 -77.36 151.02
C ALA A 7 46.35 -77.18 149.68
N ILE A 8 47.57 -77.73 149.55
CA ILE A 8 48.34 -77.67 148.31
C ILE A 8 47.67 -78.47 147.20
N THR A 9 47.27 -79.72 147.45
CA THR A 9 46.59 -80.55 146.44
C THR A 9 45.31 -79.89 145.94
N LYS A 10 44.53 -79.29 146.85
CA LYS A 10 43.32 -78.56 146.49
C LYS A 10 43.63 -77.32 145.64
N ALA A 11 44.67 -76.56 146.00
CA ALA A 11 45.10 -75.38 145.27
C ALA A 11 45.62 -75.70 143.86
N ASP A 12 46.39 -76.78 143.69
CA ASP A 12 46.89 -77.26 142.40
C ASP A 12 45.74 -77.66 141.47
N ASN A 13 44.73 -78.39 141.99
CA ASN A 13 43.55 -78.76 141.22
C ASN A 13 42.79 -77.52 140.72
N LEU A 14 42.52 -76.57 141.63
CA LEU A 14 41.86 -75.31 141.28
C LEU A 14 42.67 -74.49 140.27
N PHE A 15 44.00 -74.53 140.31
CA PHE A 15 44.86 -73.85 139.35
C PHE A 15 44.74 -74.46 137.96
N ASN A 16 44.78 -75.78 137.86
CA ASN A 16 44.63 -76.51 136.59
C ASN A 16 43.23 -76.35 135.99
N GLU A 17 42.21 -76.21 136.85
CA GLU A 17 40.84 -75.85 136.46
C GLU A 17 40.70 -74.37 136.06
N LYS A 18 41.79 -73.59 136.08
CA LYS A 18 41.80 -72.14 135.82
C LYS A 18 40.95 -71.33 136.80
N SER A 19 40.58 -71.94 137.92
CA SER A 19 39.93 -71.27 139.06
C SER A 19 40.99 -70.52 139.87
N TYR A 20 41.68 -69.59 139.21
CA TYR A 20 42.89 -68.95 139.71
C TYR A 20 42.68 -68.22 141.04
N GLU A 21 41.57 -67.51 141.22
CA GLU A 21 41.28 -66.83 142.51
C GLU A 21 41.07 -67.82 143.66
N ASN A 22 40.37 -68.93 143.40
CA ASN A 22 40.16 -69.99 144.38
C ASN A 22 41.49 -70.70 144.69
N ALA A 23 42.29 -71.00 143.66
CA ALA A 23 43.62 -71.57 143.80
C ALA A 23 44.52 -70.66 144.64
N ARG A 24 44.53 -69.35 144.36
CA ARG A 24 45.31 -68.35 145.11
C ARG A 24 44.94 -68.33 146.58
N THR A 25 43.65 -68.46 146.89
CA THR A 25 43.13 -68.52 148.26
C THR A 25 43.63 -69.76 148.99
N GLU A 26 43.56 -70.94 148.36
CA GLU A 26 44.03 -72.17 148.98
C GLU A 26 45.57 -72.22 149.14
N TYR A 27 46.33 -71.64 148.21
CA TYR A 27 47.77 -71.47 148.42
C TYR A 27 48.10 -70.51 149.56
N ARG A 28 47.32 -69.44 149.75
CA ARG A 28 47.45 -68.55 150.92
C ARG A 28 47.09 -69.26 152.23
N ASN A 29 46.07 -70.13 152.21
CA ASN A 29 45.74 -70.98 153.35
C ASN A 29 46.88 -71.94 153.69
N ALA A 30 47.52 -72.53 152.67
CA ALA A 30 48.71 -73.37 152.88
C ALA A 30 49.85 -72.57 153.54
N LEU A 31 50.07 -71.31 153.14
CA LEU A 31 51.04 -70.39 153.76
C LEU A 31 50.66 -70.00 155.19
N ALA A 32 49.38 -69.91 155.54
CA ALA A 32 48.96 -69.66 156.92
C ALA A 32 49.34 -70.81 157.87
N VAL A 33 49.38 -72.05 157.36
CA VAL A 33 49.83 -73.24 158.12
C VAL A 33 51.35 -73.33 158.18
N LYS A 34 52.04 -73.06 157.06
CA LYS A 34 53.50 -73.01 156.96
C LYS A 34 53.98 -71.75 156.22
N PRO A 35 54.31 -70.67 156.94
CA PRO A 35 54.62 -69.37 156.33
C PRO A 35 55.87 -69.33 155.46
N ASN A 36 56.85 -70.18 155.75
CA ASN A 36 58.18 -70.14 155.13
C ASN A 36 58.34 -71.06 153.91
N GLU A 37 57.25 -71.63 153.39
CA GLU A 37 57.29 -72.54 152.23
C GLU A 37 57.29 -71.77 150.91
N THR A 38 58.26 -72.07 150.04
CA THR A 38 58.51 -71.31 148.80
C THR A 38 57.54 -71.66 147.67
N TYR A 39 57.12 -72.92 147.55
CA TYR A 39 56.23 -73.36 146.47
C TYR A 39 54.87 -72.62 146.45
N PRO A 40 54.08 -72.60 147.55
CA PRO A 40 52.85 -71.82 147.57
C PRO A 40 53.07 -70.30 147.44
N GLN A 41 54.20 -69.74 147.89
CA GLN A 41 54.53 -68.32 147.64
C GLN A 41 54.71 -68.02 146.14
N GLN A 42 55.44 -68.87 145.43
CA GLN A 42 55.64 -68.76 143.98
C GLN A 42 54.33 -68.90 143.22
N ARG A 43 53.48 -69.87 143.59
CA ARG A 43 52.16 -70.06 142.97
C ARG A 43 51.22 -68.88 143.20
N VAL A 44 51.19 -68.30 144.40
CA VAL A 44 50.42 -67.07 144.66
C VAL A 44 50.89 -65.92 143.77
N THR A 45 52.20 -65.79 143.56
CA THR A 45 52.81 -64.74 142.72
C THR A 45 52.51 -64.98 141.23
N GLU A 46 52.65 -66.21 140.76
CA GLU A 46 52.33 -66.64 139.40
C GLU A 46 50.85 -66.40 139.09
N ILE A 47 49.95 -66.82 139.99
CA ILE A 47 48.52 -66.56 139.85
C ILE A 47 48.21 -65.07 139.86
N GLY A 48 48.86 -64.30 140.75
CA GLY A 48 48.72 -62.84 140.76
C GLY A 48 49.10 -62.21 139.42
N THR A 49 50.17 -62.69 138.81
CA THR A 49 50.65 -62.25 137.48
C THR A 49 49.67 -62.68 136.38
N LEU A 50 49.20 -63.92 136.41
CA LEU A 50 48.27 -64.46 135.43
C LEU A 50 46.91 -63.76 135.48
N LEU A 51 46.38 -63.51 136.68
CA LEU A 51 45.15 -62.74 136.88
C LEU A 51 45.31 -61.29 136.38
N ALA A 52 46.46 -60.67 136.62
CA ALA A 52 46.76 -59.34 136.09
C ALA A 52 46.83 -59.35 134.55
N GLN A 53 47.45 -60.37 133.94
CA GLN A 53 47.50 -60.54 132.49
C GLN A 53 46.11 -60.81 131.89
N LEU A 54 45.30 -61.67 132.50
CA LEU A 54 43.92 -61.94 132.07
C LEU A 54 43.03 -60.71 132.21
N SER A 55 43.19 -59.94 133.29
CA SER A 55 42.49 -58.67 133.48
C SER A 55 42.92 -57.62 132.45
N ALA A 56 44.21 -57.53 132.15
CA ALA A 56 44.73 -56.64 131.11
C ALA A 56 44.26 -57.04 129.70
N ALA A 57 44.25 -58.34 129.39
CA ALA A 57 43.74 -58.90 128.15
C ALA A 57 42.23 -58.65 128.00
N GLN A 58 41.46 -58.85 129.08
CA GLN A 58 40.02 -58.54 129.11
C GLN A 58 39.76 -57.04 128.85
N LYS A 59 40.51 -56.15 129.51
CA LYS A 59 40.38 -54.71 129.32
C LYS A 59 40.78 -54.27 127.90
N ALA A 60 41.85 -54.85 127.35
CA ALA A 60 42.29 -54.59 125.99
C ALA A 60 41.26 -55.07 124.97
N TYR A 61 40.67 -56.24 125.17
CA TYR A 61 39.58 -56.77 124.36
C TYR A 61 38.36 -55.84 124.38
N GLU A 62 37.86 -55.47 125.56
CA GLU A 62 36.69 -54.58 125.69
C GLU A 62 36.93 -53.21 125.03
N THR A 63 38.13 -52.65 125.20
CA THR A 63 38.52 -51.39 124.57
C THR A 63 38.56 -51.50 123.05
N ALA A 64 39.15 -52.58 122.54
CA ALA A 64 39.26 -52.84 121.12
C ALA A 64 37.89 -53.12 120.47
N ILE A 65 37.00 -53.86 121.14
CA ILE A 65 35.61 -54.07 120.70
C ILE A 65 34.84 -52.76 120.66
N ALA A 66 34.86 -51.96 121.73
CA ALA A 66 34.14 -50.69 121.76
C ALA A 66 34.59 -49.73 120.63
N LYS A 67 35.90 -49.73 120.32
CA LYS A 67 36.46 -49.00 119.19
C LYS A 67 36.01 -49.60 117.86
N ALA A 68 36.10 -50.92 117.70
CA ALA A 68 35.76 -51.62 116.47
C ALA A 68 34.28 -51.45 116.10
N ASP A 69 33.38 -51.63 117.05
CA ASP A 69 31.93 -51.46 116.87
C ASP A 69 31.59 -50.01 116.47
N LYS A 70 32.27 -49.04 117.10
CA LYS A 70 32.11 -47.61 116.78
C LYS A 70 32.55 -47.32 115.35
N GLU A 71 33.74 -47.78 114.95
CA GLU A 71 34.26 -47.55 113.59
C GLU A 71 33.42 -48.31 112.56
N PHE A 72 32.92 -49.50 112.89
CA PHE A 72 32.04 -50.28 112.02
C PHE A 72 30.72 -49.57 111.78
N LYS A 73 30.09 -49.04 112.84
CA LYS A 73 28.87 -48.22 112.74
C LYS A 73 29.11 -46.91 111.98
N ALA A 74 30.32 -46.38 112.03
CA ALA A 74 30.73 -45.23 111.22
C ALA A 74 31.11 -45.61 109.78
N GLU A 75 30.93 -46.88 109.39
CA GLU A 75 31.28 -47.44 108.07
C GLU A 75 32.75 -47.28 107.69
N LYS A 76 33.62 -47.06 108.68
CA LYS A 76 35.07 -47.02 108.50
C LYS A 76 35.60 -48.44 108.58
N PHE A 77 35.26 -49.23 107.56
CA PHE A 77 35.48 -50.67 107.50
C PHE A 77 36.94 -51.08 107.75
N ASP A 78 37.92 -50.35 107.21
CA ASP A 78 39.34 -50.62 107.46
C ASP A 78 39.74 -50.39 108.92
N ALA A 79 39.29 -49.29 109.51
CA ALA A 79 39.56 -48.95 110.91
C ALA A 79 38.85 -49.90 111.88
N ALA A 80 37.64 -50.33 111.54
CA ALA A 80 36.87 -51.32 112.29
C ALA A 80 37.55 -52.70 112.24
N LYS A 81 37.96 -53.14 111.05
CA LYS A 81 38.67 -54.41 110.85
C LYS A 81 40.00 -54.43 111.61
N LEU A 82 40.72 -53.31 111.64
CA LEU A 82 41.94 -53.16 112.45
C LEU A 82 41.65 -53.36 113.95
N ALA A 83 40.63 -52.67 114.49
CA ALA A 83 40.28 -52.76 115.91
C ALA A 83 39.68 -54.14 116.30
N TYR A 84 38.92 -54.81 115.44
CA TYR A 84 38.50 -56.20 115.69
C TYR A 84 39.69 -57.17 115.67
N ASN A 85 40.72 -56.93 114.84
CA ASN A 85 41.95 -57.73 114.91
C ASN A 85 42.71 -57.48 116.23
N GLU A 86 42.77 -56.24 116.71
CA GLU A 86 43.33 -55.91 118.04
C GLU A 86 42.59 -56.69 119.15
N ALA A 87 41.25 -56.75 119.09
CA ALA A 87 40.44 -57.53 120.03
C ALA A 87 40.74 -59.04 119.92
N LYS A 88 40.82 -59.58 118.70
CA LYS A 88 41.18 -60.98 118.45
C LYS A 88 42.57 -61.34 118.99
N THR A 89 43.54 -60.42 118.91
CA THR A 89 44.87 -60.64 119.50
C THR A 89 44.81 -60.63 121.04
N ALA A 90 43.98 -59.77 121.64
CA ALA A 90 43.83 -59.69 123.08
C ALA A 90 43.16 -60.95 123.69
N LYS A 91 42.15 -61.51 123.00
CA LYS A 91 41.48 -62.76 123.40
C LYS A 91 41.15 -63.63 122.16
N PRO A 92 42.07 -64.51 121.74
CA PRO A 92 41.92 -65.32 120.53
C PRO A 92 40.78 -66.34 120.56
N GLU A 93 40.32 -66.72 121.75
CA GLU A 93 39.23 -67.67 121.97
C GLU A 93 37.83 -67.09 121.71
N GLU A 94 37.69 -65.77 121.60
CA GLU A 94 36.42 -65.09 121.35
C GLU A 94 36.04 -65.13 119.87
N SER A 95 34.82 -65.55 119.54
CA SER A 95 34.36 -65.65 118.13
C SER A 95 33.94 -64.30 117.53
N TYR A 96 33.46 -63.38 118.37
CA TYR A 96 32.82 -62.14 117.95
C TYR A 96 33.67 -61.26 117.00
N PRO A 97 34.96 -60.95 117.27
CA PRO A 97 35.75 -60.16 116.34
C PRO A 97 35.94 -60.81 114.97
N THR A 98 36.08 -62.14 114.92
CA THR A 98 36.24 -62.88 113.65
C THR A 98 34.96 -62.82 112.82
N GLU A 99 33.80 -62.98 113.45
CA GLU A 99 32.49 -62.85 112.79
C GLU A 99 32.28 -61.42 112.23
N GLN A 100 32.63 -60.39 112.99
CA GLN A 100 32.49 -59.00 112.55
C GLN A 100 33.44 -58.65 111.39
N ILE A 101 34.68 -59.16 111.39
CA ILE A 101 35.61 -59.00 110.27
C ILE A 101 35.05 -59.64 109.00
N ALA A 102 34.51 -60.86 109.08
CA ALA A 102 33.89 -61.52 107.93
C ALA A 102 32.68 -60.74 107.41
N LYS A 103 31.87 -60.16 108.31
CA LYS A 103 30.75 -59.28 107.94
C LYS A 103 31.21 -58.00 107.24
N ILE A 104 32.29 -57.37 107.72
CA ILE A 104 32.91 -56.22 107.06
C ILE A 104 33.35 -56.57 105.64
N ASP A 105 34.06 -57.69 105.48
CA ASP A 105 34.59 -58.12 104.17
C ASP A 105 33.46 -58.35 103.16
N SER A 106 32.40 -59.04 103.57
CA SER A 106 31.20 -59.22 102.73
C SER A 106 30.49 -57.91 102.38
N THR A 107 30.46 -56.95 103.32
CA THR A 107 29.83 -55.63 103.10
C THR A 107 30.63 -54.81 102.08
N VAL A 108 31.96 -54.76 102.23
CA VAL A 108 32.85 -54.04 101.31
C VAL A 108 32.79 -54.63 99.90
N GLU A 109 32.82 -55.96 99.78
CA GLU A 109 32.69 -56.64 98.49
C GLU A 109 31.35 -56.35 97.82
N THR A 110 30.26 -56.37 98.60
CA THR A 110 28.92 -56.04 98.10
C THR A 110 28.84 -54.58 97.62
N HIS A 111 29.38 -53.63 98.40
CA HIS A 111 29.41 -52.22 98.02
C HIS A 111 30.24 -51.99 96.75
N ALA A 112 31.41 -52.63 96.63
CA ALA A 112 32.26 -52.53 95.45
C ALA A 112 31.54 -53.05 94.19
N ARG A 113 30.85 -54.20 94.29
CA ARG A 113 30.04 -54.74 93.20
C ARG A 113 28.91 -53.81 92.79
N LEU A 114 28.14 -53.29 93.75
CA LEU A 114 27.03 -52.37 93.48
C LEU A 114 27.52 -51.06 92.84
N ALA A 115 28.66 -50.53 93.28
CA ALA A 115 29.27 -49.35 92.67
C ALA A 115 29.71 -49.61 91.22
N ALA A 116 30.31 -50.78 90.95
CA ALA A 116 30.69 -51.17 89.59
C ALA A 116 29.46 -51.38 88.67
N GLU A 117 28.39 -52.00 89.19
CA GLU A 117 27.12 -52.16 88.47
C GLU A 117 26.47 -50.81 88.15
N ALA A 118 26.43 -49.88 89.11
CA ALA A 118 25.89 -48.53 88.91
C ALA A 118 26.70 -47.71 87.89
N GLU A 119 28.03 -47.84 87.91
CA GLU A 119 28.91 -47.20 86.94
C GLU A 119 28.69 -47.75 85.52
N ALA A 120 28.62 -49.08 85.37
CA ALA A 120 28.36 -49.73 84.09
C ALA A 120 26.99 -49.34 83.52
N GLU A 121 25.96 -49.28 84.37
CA GLU A 121 24.61 -48.84 83.98
C GLU A 121 24.61 -47.38 83.52
N ARG A 122 25.32 -46.49 84.22
CA ARG A 122 25.44 -45.08 83.83
C ARG A 122 26.09 -44.94 82.45
N ILE A 123 27.18 -45.67 82.20
CA ILE A 123 27.87 -45.67 80.90
C ILE A 123 26.95 -46.20 79.79
N ARG A 124 26.18 -47.26 80.05
CA ARG A 124 25.23 -47.81 79.08
C ARG A 124 24.15 -46.80 78.70
N LEU A 125 23.53 -46.15 79.70
CA LEU A 125 22.49 -45.16 79.49
C LEU A 125 23.01 -43.92 78.74
N GLU A 126 24.25 -43.49 79.02
CA GLU A 126 24.86 -42.37 78.30
C GLU A 126 25.13 -42.72 76.83
N LYS A 127 25.62 -43.93 76.56
CA LYS A 127 25.80 -44.43 75.20
C LYS A 127 24.48 -44.55 74.44
N GLU A 128 23.45 -45.11 75.06
CA GLU A 128 22.11 -45.24 74.46
C GLU A 128 21.51 -43.87 74.12
N LYS A 129 21.64 -42.88 75.01
CA LYS A 129 21.21 -41.50 74.74
C LYS A 129 21.96 -40.87 73.56
N ALA A 130 23.28 -41.07 73.49
CA ALA A 130 24.09 -40.55 72.39
C ALA A 130 23.72 -41.19 71.05
N GLU A 131 23.48 -42.51 71.02
CA GLU A 131 23.03 -43.23 69.83
C GLU A 131 21.61 -42.83 69.42
N ALA A 132 20.69 -42.65 70.38
CA ALA A 132 19.34 -42.19 70.11
C ALA A 132 19.31 -40.75 69.55
N GLU A 133 20.12 -39.84 70.09
CA GLU A 133 20.23 -38.47 69.56
C GLU A 133 20.88 -38.46 68.17
N ALA A 134 21.93 -39.26 67.95
CA ALA A 134 22.53 -39.42 66.63
C ALA A 134 21.53 -39.97 65.61
N ALA A 135 20.74 -40.99 65.98
CA ALA A 135 19.68 -41.54 65.14
C ALA A 135 18.57 -40.52 64.85
N ARG A 136 18.18 -39.71 65.84
CA ARG A 136 17.20 -38.62 65.66
C ARG A 136 17.70 -37.56 64.68
N LEU A 137 18.95 -37.12 64.84
CA LEU A 137 19.56 -36.14 63.93
C LEU A 137 19.69 -36.70 62.51
N ALA A 138 20.08 -37.96 62.36
CA ALA A 138 20.14 -38.64 61.07
C ALA A 138 18.75 -38.74 60.42
N ALA A 139 17.70 -39.07 61.18
CA ALA A 139 16.33 -39.12 60.68
C ALA A 139 15.80 -37.74 60.24
N VAL A 140 16.08 -36.69 61.01
CA VAL A 140 15.72 -35.30 60.63
C VAL A 140 16.46 -34.88 59.36
N GLN A 141 17.74 -35.24 59.22
CA GLN A 141 18.51 -34.94 58.02
C GLN A 141 17.99 -35.72 56.80
N ALA A 142 17.70 -37.02 56.95
CA ALA A 142 17.14 -37.84 55.90
C ALA A 142 15.77 -37.33 55.42
N GLU A 143 14.92 -36.86 56.34
CA GLU A 143 13.62 -36.26 56.01
C GLU A 143 13.79 -34.92 55.26
N LYS A 144 14.77 -34.10 55.65
CA LYS A 144 15.11 -32.88 54.88
C LYS A 144 15.63 -33.22 53.48
N ASP A 145 16.49 -34.23 53.36
CA ASP A 145 17.05 -34.68 52.08
C ASP A 145 15.94 -35.20 51.15
N LYS A 146 15.02 -35.99 51.69
CA LYS A 146 13.83 -36.48 50.98
C LYS A 146 12.95 -35.33 50.50
N ASN A 147 12.51 -34.45 51.41
CA ASN A 147 11.65 -33.32 51.06
C ASN A 147 12.29 -32.37 50.04
N TYR A 148 13.61 -32.15 50.14
CA TYR A 148 14.36 -31.41 49.14
C TYR A 148 14.32 -32.12 47.78
N SER A 149 14.60 -33.42 47.73
CA SER A 149 14.62 -34.19 46.48
C SER A 149 13.26 -34.24 45.77
N GLU A 150 12.17 -34.38 46.54
CA GLU A 150 10.80 -34.36 46.01
C GLU A 150 10.42 -32.99 45.45
N ALA A 151 10.77 -31.90 46.16
CA ALA A 151 10.54 -30.54 45.69
C ALA A 151 11.32 -30.24 44.40
N ILE A 152 12.59 -30.69 44.32
CA ILE A 152 13.41 -30.55 43.10
C ILE A 152 12.80 -31.31 41.93
N ALA A 153 12.44 -32.59 42.10
CA ALA A 153 11.87 -33.40 41.03
C ALA A 153 10.55 -32.79 40.50
N LYS A 154 9.70 -32.30 41.41
CA LYS A 154 8.45 -31.62 41.04
C LYS A 154 8.72 -30.30 40.30
N ALA A 155 9.68 -29.51 40.78
CA ALA A 155 10.07 -28.25 40.15
C ALA A 155 10.64 -28.46 38.74
N ASP A 156 11.54 -29.44 38.56
CA ASP A 156 12.14 -29.79 37.27
C ASP A 156 11.08 -30.26 36.26
N ASN A 157 10.11 -31.08 36.70
CA ASN A 157 9.00 -31.50 35.85
C ASN A 157 8.15 -30.31 35.38
N LEU A 158 7.76 -29.43 36.31
CA LEU A 158 7.00 -28.21 35.98
C LEU A 158 7.79 -27.26 35.06
N PHE A 159 9.12 -27.19 35.23
CA PHE A 159 9.99 -26.40 34.37
C PHE A 159 10.00 -26.95 32.94
N ASN A 160 10.11 -28.28 32.77
CA ASN A 160 10.07 -28.94 31.48
C ASN A 160 8.71 -28.81 30.78
N GLU A 161 7.62 -28.78 31.56
CA GLU A 161 6.27 -28.46 31.09
C GLU A 161 6.07 -26.96 30.77
N LYS A 162 7.10 -26.13 30.96
CA LYS A 162 7.07 -24.66 30.81
C LYS A 162 6.09 -23.97 31.74
N SER A 163 5.71 -24.63 32.84
CA SER A 163 4.90 -24.08 33.93
C SER A 163 5.80 -23.25 34.86
N TYR A 164 6.43 -22.21 34.32
CA TYR A 164 7.54 -21.51 34.93
C TYR A 164 7.23 -20.92 36.32
N GLU A 165 6.04 -20.35 36.52
CA GLU A 165 5.64 -19.79 37.82
C GLU A 165 5.44 -20.87 38.89
N ASN A 166 4.88 -22.02 38.52
CA ASN A 166 4.72 -23.17 39.41
C ASN A 166 6.08 -23.80 39.72
N ALA A 167 6.94 -23.97 38.71
CA ALA A 167 8.31 -24.45 38.89
C ALA A 167 9.11 -23.54 39.84
N ARG A 168 9.02 -22.21 39.66
CA ARG A 168 9.67 -21.23 40.53
C ARG A 168 9.21 -21.36 41.98
N THR A 169 7.94 -21.65 42.20
CA THR A 169 7.38 -21.87 43.53
C THR A 169 7.96 -23.14 44.17
N GLU A 170 8.05 -24.24 43.44
CA GLU A 170 8.62 -25.49 43.97
C GLU A 170 10.13 -25.41 44.21
N TYR A 171 10.91 -24.70 43.37
CA TYR A 171 12.32 -24.42 43.67
C TYR A 171 12.49 -23.56 44.93
N ARG A 172 11.59 -22.61 45.19
CA ARG A 172 11.58 -21.85 46.46
C ARG A 172 11.27 -22.75 47.65
N ASN A 173 10.35 -23.70 47.50
CA ASN A 173 10.07 -24.70 48.52
C ASN A 173 11.31 -25.55 48.82
N ALA A 174 12.06 -25.97 47.79
CA ALA A 174 13.32 -26.69 47.96
C ALA A 174 14.36 -25.86 48.74
N LEU A 175 14.50 -24.56 48.44
CA LEU A 175 15.38 -23.65 49.19
C LEU A 175 14.91 -23.39 50.62
N ALA A 176 13.60 -23.44 50.91
CA ALA A 176 13.10 -23.36 52.28
C ALA A 176 13.52 -24.57 53.13
N VAL A 177 13.69 -25.75 52.50
CA VAL A 177 14.20 -26.97 53.16
C VAL A 177 15.73 -26.94 53.28
N LYS A 178 16.43 -26.53 52.22
CA LYS A 178 17.90 -26.38 52.17
C LYS A 178 18.32 -25.03 51.57
N PRO A 179 18.51 -23.99 52.39
CA PRO A 179 18.76 -22.63 51.91
C PRO A 179 20.08 -22.40 51.17
N ASN A 180 21.06 -23.28 51.35
CA ASN A 180 22.42 -23.09 50.83
C ASN A 180 22.67 -23.81 49.50
N GLU A 181 21.65 -24.40 48.89
CA GLU A 181 21.76 -25.15 47.63
C GLU A 181 21.76 -24.20 46.42
N SER A 182 22.75 -24.33 45.54
CA SER A 182 22.90 -23.43 44.39
C SER A 182 21.93 -23.75 43.24
N TYR A 183 21.58 -25.03 43.06
CA TYR A 183 20.79 -25.50 41.92
C TYR A 183 19.39 -24.86 41.82
N PRO A 184 18.53 -24.94 42.86
CA PRO A 184 17.21 -24.30 42.79
C PRO A 184 17.29 -22.78 42.64
N GLN A 185 18.30 -22.11 43.21
CA GLN A 185 18.51 -20.67 43.02
C GLN A 185 18.83 -20.33 41.55
N GLN A 186 19.75 -21.07 40.91
CA GLN A 186 20.08 -20.89 39.50
C GLN A 186 18.85 -21.06 38.59
N ARG A 187 17.99 -22.05 38.89
CA ARG A 187 16.76 -22.29 38.15
C ARG A 187 15.74 -21.18 38.33
N ILE A 188 15.59 -20.63 39.54
CA ILE A 188 14.73 -19.47 39.80
C ILE A 188 15.19 -18.26 38.96
N ASP A 189 16.49 -18.02 38.87
CA ASP A 189 17.05 -16.91 38.10
C ASP A 189 16.84 -17.11 36.58
N GLU A 190 17.02 -18.34 36.08
CA GLU A 190 16.75 -18.73 34.69
C GLU A 190 15.27 -18.54 34.33
N ILE A 191 14.36 -18.98 35.19
CA ILE A 191 12.92 -18.75 35.05
C ILE A 191 12.63 -17.25 35.01
N GLY A 192 13.24 -16.45 35.88
CA GLY A 192 13.07 -15.00 35.91
C GLY A 192 13.42 -14.35 34.57
N LYS A 193 14.55 -14.73 33.97
CA LYS A 193 14.97 -14.25 32.63
C LYS A 193 13.98 -14.68 31.54
N THR A 194 13.53 -15.93 31.59
CA THR A 194 12.60 -16.49 30.61
C THR A 194 11.25 -15.79 30.64
N LEU A 195 10.67 -15.58 31.82
CA LEU A 195 9.41 -14.86 32.00
C LEU A 195 9.50 -13.41 31.53
N ALA A 196 10.61 -12.72 31.83
CA ALA A 196 10.83 -11.36 31.35
C ALA A 196 10.91 -11.30 29.81
N ALA A 197 11.61 -12.25 29.17
CA ALA A 197 11.69 -12.32 27.72
C ALA A 197 10.33 -12.64 27.07
N LEU A 198 9.54 -13.55 27.67
CA LEU A 198 8.19 -13.87 27.19
C LEU A 198 7.25 -12.67 27.28
N GLU A 199 7.28 -11.94 28.40
CA GLU A 199 6.48 -10.73 28.58
C GLU A 199 6.88 -9.64 27.59
N GLN A 200 8.18 -9.47 27.33
CA GLN A 200 8.67 -8.50 26.35
C GLN A 200 8.23 -8.87 24.93
N ALA A 201 8.40 -10.14 24.53
CA ALA A 201 7.94 -10.63 23.23
C ALA A 201 6.43 -10.46 23.04
N LYS A 202 5.65 -10.70 24.10
CA LYS A 202 4.20 -10.46 24.09
C LYS A 202 3.87 -8.98 23.87
N LYS A 203 4.55 -8.07 24.57
CA LYS A 203 4.37 -6.61 24.38
C LYS A 203 4.75 -6.15 22.98
N GLU A 204 5.84 -6.68 22.43
CA GLU A 204 6.28 -6.38 21.06
C GLU A 204 5.25 -6.87 20.05
N GLN A 205 4.70 -8.08 20.24
CA GLN A 205 3.63 -8.61 19.40
C GLN A 205 2.36 -7.76 19.50
N GLU A 206 1.92 -7.39 20.71
CA GLU A 206 0.75 -6.52 20.91
C GLU A 206 0.94 -5.13 20.28
N LEU A 207 2.14 -4.56 20.36
CA LEU A 207 2.47 -3.28 19.74
C LEU A 207 2.48 -3.39 18.21
N LEU A 208 3.02 -4.48 17.67
CA LEU A 208 2.99 -4.79 16.24
C LEU A 208 1.54 -4.91 15.74
N ASP A 209 0.71 -5.69 16.45
CA ASP A 209 -0.70 -5.90 16.12
C ASP A 209 -1.50 -4.59 16.17
N ARG A 210 -1.27 -3.77 17.20
CA ARG A 210 -1.91 -2.45 17.32
C ARG A 210 -1.48 -1.50 16.21
N SER A 211 -0.19 -1.46 15.90
CA SER A 211 0.36 -0.60 14.84
C SER A 211 -0.17 -1.01 13.47
N TYR A 212 -0.21 -2.32 13.20
CA TYR A 212 -0.83 -2.88 12.01
C TYR A 212 -2.31 -2.48 11.92
N ALA A 213 -3.11 -2.75 12.95
CA ALA A 213 -4.54 -2.43 12.95
C ALA A 213 -4.82 -0.93 12.73
N ASN A 214 -3.99 -0.05 13.32
CA ASN A 214 -4.10 1.38 13.12
C ASN A 214 -3.79 1.81 11.67
N LEU A 215 -2.77 1.22 11.04
CA LEU A 215 -2.46 1.46 9.63
C LEU A 215 -3.59 1.00 8.71
N ILE A 216 -4.17 -0.17 8.98
CA ILE A 216 -5.35 -0.67 8.25
C ILE A 216 -6.52 0.30 8.37
N GLN A 217 -6.87 0.72 9.60
CA GLN A 217 -7.96 1.66 9.81
C GLN A 217 -7.76 2.99 9.04
N GLN A 218 -6.53 3.51 9.03
CA GLN A 218 -6.19 4.71 8.26
C GLN A 218 -6.30 4.45 6.75
N ALA A 219 -5.78 3.31 6.27
CA ALA A 219 -5.81 2.93 4.86
C ALA A 219 -7.26 2.79 4.36
N ASP A 220 -8.12 2.11 5.13
CA ASP A 220 -9.55 1.91 4.84
C ASP A 220 -10.31 3.24 4.81
N ARG A 221 -9.99 4.15 5.74
CA ARG A 221 -10.56 5.51 5.75
C ARG A 221 -10.18 6.26 4.47
N PHE A 222 -8.90 6.29 4.11
CA PHE A 222 -8.44 6.93 2.88
C PHE A 222 -9.09 6.31 1.64
N PHE A 223 -9.19 4.97 1.60
CA PHE A 223 -9.84 4.23 0.53
C PHE A 223 -11.31 4.66 0.36
N THR A 224 -12.06 4.72 1.46
CA THR A 224 -13.48 5.12 1.48
C THR A 224 -13.66 6.57 1.05
N THR A 225 -12.74 7.46 1.44
CA THR A 225 -12.71 8.86 1.00
C THR A 225 -12.13 9.05 -0.41
N LYS A 226 -11.80 7.96 -1.13
CA LYS A 226 -11.23 7.96 -2.48
C LYS A 226 -9.88 8.66 -2.62
N VAL A 227 -9.14 8.78 -1.51
CA VAL A 227 -7.76 9.27 -1.49
C VAL A 227 -6.83 8.07 -1.69
N TYR A 228 -6.83 7.55 -2.92
CA TYR A 228 -6.29 6.23 -3.24
C TYR A 228 -4.77 6.13 -3.05
N ASN A 229 -4.01 7.18 -3.36
CA ASN A 229 -2.56 7.17 -3.17
C ASN A 229 -2.17 7.07 -1.69
N ASP A 230 -2.80 7.88 -0.81
CA ASP A 230 -2.56 7.84 0.63
C ASP A 230 -3.01 6.50 1.23
N SER A 231 -4.14 5.95 0.74
CA SER A 231 -4.60 4.61 1.13
C SER A 231 -3.57 3.53 0.78
N LYS A 232 -3.05 3.55 -0.44
CA LYS A 232 -1.99 2.62 -0.91
C LYS A 232 -0.73 2.73 -0.06
N GLU A 233 -0.32 3.94 0.32
CA GLU A 233 0.83 4.15 1.22
C GLU A 233 0.60 3.48 2.59
N LYS A 234 -0.58 3.67 3.21
CA LYS A 234 -0.89 3.07 4.51
C LYS A 234 -0.98 1.54 4.46
N TYR A 235 -1.56 0.96 3.40
CA TYR A 235 -1.54 -0.49 3.22
C TYR A 235 -0.11 -1.04 3.01
N ASN A 236 0.74 -0.34 2.26
CA ASN A 236 2.14 -0.74 2.11
C ASN A 236 2.90 -0.69 3.44
N ALA A 237 2.67 0.36 4.24
CA ALA A 237 3.24 0.45 5.59
C ALA A 237 2.74 -0.70 6.48
N ALA A 238 1.46 -1.09 6.37
CA ALA A 238 0.94 -2.25 7.09
C ALA A 238 1.63 -3.56 6.67
N LEU A 239 1.94 -3.73 5.36
CA LEU A 239 2.70 -4.87 4.86
C LEU A 239 4.17 -4.85 5.26
N GLN A 240 4.78 -3.70 5.51
CA GLN A 240 6.12 -3.64 6.10
C GLN A 240 6.13 -4.20 7.53
N LEU A 241 5.03 -4.05 8.27
CA LEU A 241 4.88 -4.64 9.60
C LEU A 241 4.53 -6.14 9.53
N LYS A 242 3.63 -6.53 8.62
CA LYS A 242 3.17 -7.91 8.43
C LYS A 242 3.09 -8.30 6.95
N PRO A 243 4.20 -8.75 6.34
CA PRO A 243 4.27 -9.03 4.91
C PRO A 243 3.39 -10.18 4.43
N GLU A 244 3.00 -11.08 5.32
CA GLU A 244 2.20 -12.28 4.99
C GLU A 244 0.69 -12.00 4.86
N GLU A 245 0.22 -10.85 5.35
CA GLU A 245 -1.20 -10.49 5.34
C GLU A 245 -1.75 -10.33 3.92
N THR A 246 -2.93 -10.88 3.68
CA THR A 246 -3.58 -10.88 2.36
C THR A 246 -4.41 -9.62 2.13
N TYR A 247 -5.13 -9.16 3.15
CA TYR A 247 -6.07 -8.04 3.04
C TYR A 247 -5.44 -6.75 2.45
N PRO A 248 -4.27 -6.28 2.92
CA PRO A 248 -3.64 -5.09 2.33
C PRO A 248 -3.19 -5.31 0.88
N LYS A 249 -2.72 -6.52 0.53
CA LYS A 249 -2.29 -6.86 -0.83
C LYS A 249 -3.46 -6.76 -1.81
N GLU A 250 -4.60 -7.34 -1.44
CA GLU A 250 -5.83 -7.27 -2.24
C GLU A 250 -6.30 -5.84 -2.42
N LYS A 251 -6.27 -5.04 -1.35
CA LYS A 251 -6.67 -3.63 -1.40
C LYS A 251 -5.73 -2.77 -2.24
N ILE A 252 -4.43 -3.00 -2.18
CA ILE A 252 -3.47 -2.33 -3.06
C ILE A 252 -3.76 -2.66 -4.53
N ALA A 253 -4.00 -3.93 -4.86
CA ALA A 253 -4.32 -4.34 -6.23
C ALA A 253 -5.66 -3.73 -6.72
N GLU A 254 -6.65 -3.61 -5.83
CA GLU A 254 -7.91 -2.92 -6.11
C GLU A 254 -7.68 -1.43 -6.40
N ILE A 255 -6.89 -0.75 -5.56
CA ILE A 255 -6.51 0.65 -5.76
C ILE A 255 -5.77 0.86 -7.09
N GLU A 256 -4.84 -0.01 -7.44
CA GLU A 256 -4.07 0.08 -8.68
C GLU A 256 -4.97 0.04 -9.92
N LYS A 257 -5.96 -0.86 -9.93
CA LYS A 257 -6.96 -0.92 -11.02
C LYS A 257 -7.80 0.35 -11.10
N ILE A 258 -8.19 0.92 -9.95
CA ILE A 258 -8.96 2.17 -9.92
C ILE A 258 -8.14 3.33 -10.48
N LEU A 259 -6.88 3.47 -10.04
CA LEU A 259 -5.99 4.54 -10.49
C LEU A 259 -5.67 4.43 -11.98
N GLU A 260 -5.45 3.21 -12.49
CA GLU A 260 -5.24 2.95 -13.91
C GLU A 260 -6.48 3.36 -14.73
N GLN A 261 -7.68 2.97 -14.29
CA GLN A 261 -8.91 3.36 -14.96
C GLN A 261 -9.12 4.88 -14.94
N GLN A 262 -8.84 5.54 -13.81
CA GLN A 262 -8.92 7.01 -13.71
C GLN A 262 -7.95 7.71 -14.68
N ALA A 263 -6.73 7.18 -14.85
CA ALA A 263 -5.76 7.73 -15.78
C ALA A 263 -6.23 7.57 -17.24
N ILE A 264 -6.83 6.43 -17.59
CA ILE A 264 -7.45 6.19 -18.91
C ILE A 264 -8.61 7.17 -19.15
N ASP A 265 -9.49 7.34 -18.16
CA ASP A 265 -10.63 8.25 -18.24
C ASP A 265 -10.21 9.71 -18.42
N GLU A 266 -9.20 10.15 -17.66
CA GLU A 266 -8.64 11.50 -17.78
C GLU A 266 -8.00 11.74 -19.15
N LYS A 267 -7.17 10.79 -19.61
CA LYS A 267 -6.54 10.85 -20.93
C LYS A 267 -7.59 10.95 -22.03
N TYR A 268 -8.63 10.10 -21.95
CA TYR A 268 -9.76 10.15 -22.87
C TYR A 268 -10.44 11.53 -22.86
N ARG A 269 -10.79 12.05 -21.67
CA ARG A 269 -11.47 13.36 -21.54
C ARG A 269 -10.68 14.49 -22.19
N VAL A 270 -9.37 14.55 -21.94
CA VAL A 270 -8.49 15.59 -22.52
C VAL A 270 -8.48 15.53 -24.05
N ILE A 271 -8.40 14.33 -24.63
CA ILE A 271 -8.42 14.16 -26.08
C ILE A 271 -9.76 14.60 -26.67
N ILE A 272 -10.89 14.25 -26.02
CA ILE A 272 -12.23 14.68 -26.47
C ILE A 272 -12.36 16.20 -26.47
N VAL A 273 -11.95 16.87 -25.39
CA VAL A 273 -12.01 18.34 -25.33
C VAL A 273 -11.20 18.98 -26.46
N ALA A 274 -10.02 18.42 -26.77
CA ALA A 274 -9.21 18.89 -27.91
C ALA A 274 -9.90 18.61 -29.26
N ALA A 275 -10.47 17.43 -29.45
CA ALA A 275 -11.19 17.03 -30.67
C ALA A 275 -12.41 17.92 -30.93
N ASP A 276 -13.24 18.14 -29.90
CA ASP A 276 -14.40 19.03 -29.93
C ASP A 276 -13.99 20.47 -30.24
N GLY A 277 -12.85 20.91 -29.69
CA GLY A 277 -12.24 22.21 -29.99
C GLY A 277 -11.91 22.37 -31.47
N PHE A 278 -11.18 21.43 -32.07
CA PHE A 278 -10.87 21.43 -33.50
C PHE A 278 -12.12 21.34 -34.37
N PHE A 279 -13.10 20.52 -33.97
CA PHE A 279 -14.36 20.39 -34.70
C PHE A 279 -15.12 21.72 -34.74
N LYS A 280 -15.21 22.42 -33.60
CA LYS A 280 -15.88 23.71 -33.49
C LYS A 280 -15.21 24.81 -34.32
N THR A 281 -13.89 24.75 -34.49
CA THR A 281 -13.14 25.69 -35.34
C THR A 281 -13.05 25.21 -36.80
N GLU A 282 -13.88 24.24 -37.21
CA GLU A 282 -13.94 23.70 -38.57
C GLU A 282 -12.61 23.07 -39.08
N ASN A 283 -11.69 22.76 -38.16
CA ASN A 283 -10.43 22.06 -38.45
C ASN A 283 -10.69 20.54 -38.49
N TYR A 284 -11.51 20.12 -39.45
CA TYR A 284 -12.11 18.79 -39.48
C TYR A 284 -11.09 17.64 -39.54
N LEU A 285 -9.98 17.79 -40.24
CA LEU A 285 -8.94 16.75 -40.30
C LEU A 285 -8.27 16.54 -38.93
N GLN A 286 -7.89 17.63 -38.26
CA GLN A 286 -7.30 17.56 -36.90
C GLN A 286 -8.30 17.03 -35.88
N ALA A 287 -9.58 17.41 -36.01
CA ALA A 287 -10.65 16.86 -35.17
C ALA A 287 -10.78 15.34 -35.36
N LYS A 288 -10.79 14.87 -36.62
CA LYS A 288 -10.87 13.44 -36.95
C LYS A 288 -9.70 12.67 -36.36
N ASP A 289 -8.47 13.20 -36.47
CA ASP A 289 -7.28 12.58 -35.88
C ASP A 289 -7.41 12.46 -34.36
N LYS A 290 -7.88 13.51 -33.68
CA LYS A 290 -8.08 13.49 -32.22
C LYS A 290 -9.20 12.56 -31.77
N TYR A 291 -10.34 12.51 -32.47
CA TYR A 291 -11.37 11.50 -32.15
C TYR A 291 -10.86 10.07 -32.39
N THR A 292 -10.03 9.85 -33.41
CA THR A 292 -9.39 8.55 -33.65
C THR A 292 -8.41 8.21 -32.52
N GLU A 293 -7.61 9.17 -32.06
CA GLU A 293 -6.74 9.03 -30.89
C GLU A 293 -7.56 8.67 -29.63
N ALA A 294 -8.73 9.28 -29.41
CA ALA A 294 -9.61 8.94 -28.29
C ALA A 294 -10.06 7.47 -28.34
N LEU A 295 -10.31 6.91 -29.54
CA LEU A 295 -10.67 5.50 -29.73
C LEU A 295 -9.50 4.54 -29.51
N THR A 296 -8.25 5.01 -29.60
CA THR A 296 -7.09 4.21 -29.17
C THR A 296 -7.02 4.07 -27.65
N VAL A 297 -7.60 5.02 -26.90
CA VAL A 297 -7.68 5.00 -25.44
C VAL A 297 -8.91 4.23 -24.97
N LYS A 298 -10.06 4.43 -25.63
CA LYS A 298 -11.31 3.70 -25.36
C LYS A 298 -12.04 3.35 -26.66
N SER A 299 -11.82 2.14 -27.16
CA SER A 299 -12.35 1.68 -28.45
C SER A 299 -13.88 1.56 -28.52
N GLU A 300 -14.53 1.33 -27.38
CA GLU A 300 -15.98 1.07 -27.31
C GLU A 300 -16.84 2.35 -27.33
N GLU A 301 -16.22 3.51 -27.11
CA GLU A 301 -16.93 4.79 -26.99
C GLU A 301 -17.63 5.18 -28.30
N GLN A 302 -18.93 5.50 -28.19
CA GLN A 302 -19.77 5.79 -29.35
C GLN A 302 -19.64 7.25 -29.81
N TYR A 303 -19.38 8.17 -28.88
CA TYR A 303 -19.30 9.60 -29.19
C TYR A 303 -18.23 9.93 -30.25
N PRO A 304 -16.96 9.47 -30.13
CA PRO A 304 -15.94 9.75 -31.15
C PRO A 304 -16.25 9.10 -32.50
N LYS A 305 -16.82 7.88 -32.50
CA LYS A 305 -17.26 7.19 -33.72
C LYS A 305 -18.27 8.02 -34.49
N ALA A 306 -19.28 8.55 -33.79
CA ALA A 306 -20.31 9.40 -34.38
C ALA A 306 -19.72 10.71 -34.94
N GLN A 307 -18.80 11.35 -34.22
CA GLN A 307 -18.16 12.59 -34.69
C GLN A 307 -17.27 12.37 -35.90
N ILE A 308 -16.51 11.26 -35.96
CA ILE A 308 -15.73 10.90 -37.14
C ILE A 308 -16.64 10.72 -38.36
N ALA A 309 -17.73 9.96 -38.22
CA ALA A 309 -18.69 9.76 -39.32
C ALA A 309 -19.29 11.08 -39.81
N LYS A 310 -19.61 12.00 -38.89
CA LYS A 310 -20.10 13.35 -39.22
C LYS A 310 -19.06 14.18 -39.97
N ILE A 311 -17.80 14.14 -39.54
CA ILE A 311 -16.69 14.81 -40.24
C ILE A 311 -16.53 14.25 -41.66
N GLU A 312 -16.56 12.93 -41.81
CA GLU A 312 -16.44 12.27 -43.11
C GLU A 312 -17.55 12.70 -44.07
N ASP A 313 -18.79 12.81 -43.59
CA ASP A 313 -19.90 13.32 -44.40
C ASP A 313 -19.67 14.78 -44.85
N ILE A 314 -19.23 15.66 -43.93
CA ILE A 314 -18.90 17.05 -44.25
C ILE A 314 -17.82 17.12 -45.34
N LEU A 315 -16.72 16.39 -45.17
CA LEU A 315 -15.61 16.40 -46.12
C LEU A 315 -16.01 15.83 -47.48
N ASN A 316 -16.80 14.75 -47.50
CA ASN A 316 -17.31 14.17 -48.74
C ASN A 316 -18.25 15.12 -49.48
N ASN A 317 -19.12 15.84 -48.77
CA ASN A 317 -20.04 16.81 -49.36
C ASN A 317 -19.28 18.03 -49.91
N GLU A 318 -18.26 18.51 -49.19
CA GLU A 318 -17.37 19.57 -49.67
C GLU A 318 -16.63 19.14 -50.95
N GLN A 319 -16.08 17.93 -50.97
CA GLN A 319 -15.39 17.40 -52.15
C GLN A 319 -16.33 17.25 -53.36
N LYS A 320 -17.57 16.80 -53.14
CA LYS A 320 -18.60 16.75 -54.18
C LYS A 320 -18.94 18.13 -54.71
N ARG A 321 -19.05 19.14 -53.84
CA ARG A 321 -19.31 20.52 -54.23
C ARG A 321 -18.18 21.06 -55.11
N ILE A 322 -16.93 20.92 -54.67
CA ILE A 322 -15.75 21.35 -55.43
C ILE A 322 -15.69 20.66 -56.80
N LEU A 323 -15.99 19.36 -56.87
CA LEU A 323 -16.00 18.63 -58.14
C LEU A 323 -17.13 19.12 -59.06
N ALA A 324 -18.33 19.33 -58.52
CA ALA A 324 -19.47 19.86 -59.28
C ALA A 324 -19.20 21.27 -59.80
N GLU A 325 -18.60 22.14 -58.99
CA GLU A 325 -18.17 23.48 -59.39
C GLU A 325 -17.15 23.44 -60.52
N LYS A 326 -16.15 22.55 -60.42
CA LYS A 326 -15.17 22.34 -61.48
C LYS A 326 -15.82 21.85 -62.78
N GLN A 327 -16.69 20.85 -62.70
CA GLN A 327 -17.40 20.32 -63.87
C GLN A 327 -18.31 21.38 -64.52
N ALA A 328 -18.99 22.20 -63.71
CA ALA A 328 -19.80 23.30 -64.21
C ALA A 328 -18.95 24.38 -64.90
N ALA A 329 -17.77 24.69 -64.35
CA ALA A 329 -16.82 25.61 -64.97
C ALA A 329 -16.27 25.08 -66.30
N ASP A 330 -15.90 23.81 -66.36
CA ASP A 330 -15.40 23.15 -67.58
C ASP A 330 -16.50 23.08 -68.66
N ASP A 331 -17.75 22.80 -68.29
CA ASP A 331 -18.88 22.80 -69.23
C ASP A 331 -19.15 24.20 -69.80
N LEU A 332 -19.15 25.23 -68.94
CA LEU A 332 -19.32 26.61 -69.36
C LEU A 332 -18.21 27.04 -70.32
N GLN A 333 -16.97 26.65 -70.05
CA GLN A 333 -15.84 26.96 -70.92
C GLN A 333 -15.99 26.31 -72.31
N ARG A 334 -16.36 25.02 -72.37
CA ARG A 334 -16.61 24.35 -73.67
C ARG A 334 -17.71 25.03 -74.48
N ARG A 335 -18.80 25.46 -73.84
CA ARG A 335 -19.89 26.18 -74.51
C ARG A 335 -19.41 27.52 -75.07
N ARG A 336 -18.58 28.26 -74.32
CA ARG A 336 -17.97 29.51 -74.79
C ARG A 336 -17.05 29.30 -76.00
N ASP A 337 -16.24 28.24 -75.99
CA ASP A 337 -15.34 27.92 -77.10
C ASP A 337 -16.11 27.54 -78.38
N ALA A 338 -17.20 26.76 -78.25
CA ALA A 338 -18.08 26.42 -79.38
C ALA A 338 -18.76 27.65 -80.00
N ILE A 339 -19.19 28.61 -79.17
CA ILE A 339 -19.75 29.89 -79.63
C ILE A 339 -18.70 30.73 -80.36
N ALA A 340 -17.45 30.76 -79.85
CA ALA A 340 -16.37 31.49 -80.50
C ALA A 340 -16.08 30.97 -81.92
N GLN A 341 -16.17 29.66 -82.14
CA GLN A 341 -15.99 29.05 -83.46
C GLN A 341 -17.15 29.35 -84.42
N LEU A 342 -18.38 29.43 -83.91
CA LEU A 342 -19.56 29.80 -84.72
C LEU A 342 -19.46 31.25 -85.26
N ASN A 343 -18.69 32.14 -84.61
CA ASN A 343 -18.57 33.55 -84.99
C ASN A 343 -17.75 33.82 -86.26
N GLN A 344 -16.97 32.85 -86.77
CA GLN A 344 -16.02 33.10 -87.87
C GLN A 344 -16.64 33.12 -89.28
N ASP A 345 -17.86 32.61 -89.48
CA ASP A 345 -18.38 32.29 -90.83
C ASP A 345 -19.55 33.16 -91.34
N LEU A 346 -19.96 34.20 -90.61
CA LEU A 346 -21.13 35.02 -90.99
C LEU A 346 -20.76 36.16 -91.96
N GLU A 347 -20.47 35.84 -93.22
CA GLU A 347 -20.28 36.85 -94.27
C GLU A 347 -21.60 37.27 -94.94
N ALA A 348 -21.98 38.53 -94.76
CA ALA A 348 -23.14 39.16 -95.41
C ALA A 348 -23.02 39.33 -96.94
N ARG A 349 -21.98 38.79 -97.58
CA ARG A 349 -21.60 39.08 -98.97
C ARG A 349 -22.50 38.41 -100.02
N GLY A 350 -23.30 37.42 -99.64
CA GLY A 350 -24.08 36.55 -100.56
C GLY A 350 -25.58 36.83 -100.67
N VAL A 351 -26.15 37.85 -100.02
CA VAL A 351 -27.61 38.06 -99.98
C VAL A 351 -28.14 38.58 -101.34
N ALA A 352 -28.71 37.73 -102.18
CA ALA A 352 -29.33 38.10 -103.46
C ALA A 352 -30.86 37.99 -103.44
N ASN A 353 -31.43 37.17 -102.56
CA ASN A 353 -32.87 36.95 -102.45
C ASN A 353 -33.36 36.85 -100.99
N ASP A 354 -34.68 36.79 -100.79
CA ASP A 354 -35.30 36.78 -99.46
C ASP A 354 -35.02 35.49 -98.66
N SER A 355 -34.77 34.36 -99.34
CA SER A 355 -34.39 33.09 -98.71
C SER A 355 -32.98 33.17 -98.08
N GLU A 356 -32.02 33.76 -98.79
CA GLU A 356 -30.67 34.00 -98.28
C GLU A 356 -30.68 35.04 -97.14
N LEU A 357 -31.55 36.05 -97.23
CA LEU A 357 -31.77 37.03 -96.15
C LEU A 357 -32.35 36.35 -94.89
N SER A 358 -33.29 35.43 -95.06
CA SER A 358 -33.88 34.63 -93.98
C SER A 358 -32.83 33.71 -93.33
N THR A 359 -31.98 33.08 -94.13
CA THR A 359 -30.88 32.24 -93.63
C THR A 359 -29.89 33.04 -92.79
N LEU A 360 -29.59 34.28 -93.21
CA LEU A 360 -28.73 35.18 -92.45
C LEU A 360 -29.37 35.60 -91.12
N TYR A 361 -30.67 35.92 -91.13
CA TYR A 361 -31.45 36.21 -89.92
C TYR A 361 -31.42 35.04 -88.93
N ASP A 362 -31.72 33.81 -89.38
CA ASP A 362 -31.74 32.62 -88.52
C ASP A 362 -30.36 32.35 -87.91
N SER A 363 -29.29 32.64 -88.66
CA SER A 363 -27.92 32.51 -88.18
C SER A 363 -27.59 33.53 -87.08
N TYR A 364 -28.05 34.79 -87.22
CA TYR A 364 -27.91 35.80 -86.17
C TYR A 364 -28.75 35.47 -84.93
N ILE A 365 -29.96 34.93 -85.10
CA ILE A 365 -30.78 34.44 -84.00
C ILE A 365 -30.08 33.32 -83.24
N LYS A 366 -29.58 32.30 -83.96
CA LYS A 366 -28.86 31.17 -83.35
C LYS A 366 -27.66 31.65 -82.53
N GLN A 367 -26.92 32.65 -83.04
CA GLN A 367 -25.82 33.26 -82.31
C GLN A 367 -26.28 33.99 -81.05
N ALA A 368 -27.33 34.79 -81.18
CA ALA A 368 -27.89 35.55 -80.08
C ALA A 368 -28.40 34.64 -78.96
N ASP A 369 -29.15 33.60 -79.30
CA ASP A 369 -29.67 32.59 -78.37
C ASP A 369 -28.53 31.83 -77.68
N SER A 370 -27.53 31.38 -78.43
CA SER A 370 -26.39 30.64 -77.87
C SER A 370 -25.60 31.48 -76.86
N ASN A 371 -25.38 32.76 -77.15
CA ASN A 371 -24.74 33.69 -76.21
C ASN A 371 -25.63 34.00 -75.00
N PHE A 372 -26.96 34.04 -75.18
CA PHE A 372 -27.90 34.23 -74.09
C PHE A 372 -27.85 33.05 -73.10
N ASP A 373 -27.80 31.81 -73.60
CA ASP A 373 -27.80 30.59 -72.77
C ASP A 373 -26.57 30.48 -71.87
N VAL A 374 -25.42 30.97 -72.34
CA VAL A 374 -24.19 31.07 -71.52
C VAL A 374 -24.12 32.36 -70.69
N LYS A 375 -25.23 33.12 -70.66
CA LYS A 375 -25.41 34.39 -69.93
C LYS A 375 -24.45 35.49 -70.36
N ASP A 376 -23.93 35.44 -71.60
CA ASP A 376 -23.21 36.55 -72.22
C ASP A 376 -24.20 37.52 -72.83
N TYR A 377 -24.95 38.18 -71.94
CA TYR A 377 -26.09 39.02 -72.29
C TYR A 377 -25.69 40.19 -73.20
N ILE A 378 -24.50 40.78 -73.02
CA ILE A 378 -24.03 41.91 -73.83
C ILE A 378 -23.79 41.47 -75.28
N VAL A 379 -23.07 40.36 -75.47
CA VAL A 379 -22.78 39.82 -76.81
C VAL A 379 -24.06 39.32 -77.47
N SER A 380 -24.91 38.61 -76.72
CA SER A 380 -26.22 38.15 -77.17
C SER A 380 -27.09 39.30 -77.69
N ARG A 381 -27.16 40.40 -76.96
CA ARG A 381 -27.93 41.59 -77.35
C ARG A 381 -27.43 42.20 -78.65
N GLY A 382 -26.11 42.26 -78.85
CA GLY A 382 -25.51 42.71 -80.11
C GLY A 382 -25.95 41.85 -81.31
N TRP A 383 -26.01 40.53 -81.15
CA TRP A 383 -26.49 39.63 -82.20
C TRP A 383 -27.99 39.78 -82.47
N TYR A 384 -28.83 39.97 -81.44
CA TYR A 384 -30.24 40.27 -81.65
C TYR A 384 -30.45 41.60 -82.38
N TYR A 385 -29.62 42.61 -82.12
CA TYR A 385 -29.66 43.85 -82.91
C TYR A 385 -29.33 43.61 -84.38
N LYS A 386 -28.32 42.79 -84.68
CA LYS A 386 -27.98 42.39 -86.06
C LYS A 386 -29.12 41.62 -86.73
N ALA A 387 -29.77 40.68 -86.02
CA ALA A 387 -30.95 39.97 -86.52
C ALA A 387 -32.11 40.93 -86.82
N TRP A 388 -32.39 41.84 -85.89
CA TRP A 388 -33.45 42.84 -86.05
C TRP A 388 -33.18 43.81 -87.22
N ASP A 389 -31.92 44.14 -87.47
CA ASP A 389 -31.57 45.00 -88.62
C ASP A 389 -31.84 44.32 -89.96
N VAL A 390 -31.61 43.01 -90.05
CA VAL A 390 -31.89 42.18 -91.24
C VAL A 390 -33.39 42.07 -91.49
N LYS A 391 -34.17 41.72 -90.46
CA LYS A 391 -35.64 41.60 -90.53
C LYS A 391 -36.32 42.42 -89.42
N PRO A 392 -36.62 43.71 -89.67
CA PRO A 392 -37.19 44.62 -88.66
C PRO A 392 -38.63 44.28 -88.25
N GLU A 393 -39.36 43.57 -89.10
CA GLU A 393 -40.73 43.10 -88.89
C GLU A 393 -40.81 41.98 -87.84
N GLU A 394 -39.70 41.27 -87.61
CA GLU A 394 -39.65 40.17 -86.66
C GLU A 394 -39.68 40.67 -85.21
N VAL A 395 -40.61 40.12 -84.43
CA VAL A 395 -40.86 40.56 -83.04
C VAL A 395 -39.86 39.94 -82.06
N TYR A 396 -39.38 38.72 -82.36
CA TYR A 396 -38.55 37.92 -81.47
C TYR A 396 -37.24 38.60 -81.04
N PRO A 397 -36.40 39.17 -81.93
CA PRO A 397 -35.18 39.86 -81.52
C PRO A 397 -35.45 41.00 -80.54
N LYS A 398 -36.50 41.79 -80.78
CA LYS A 398 -36.87 42.95 -79.96
C LYS A 398 -37.27 42.53 -78.54
N GLN A 399 -38.09 41.48 -78.41
CA GLN A 399 -38.47 40.94 -77.11
C GLN A 399 -37.26 40.47 -76.30
N ARG A 400 -36.31 39.81 -76.96
CA ARG A 400 -35.09 39.31 -76.31
C ARG A 400 -34.13 40.42 -75.92
N ILE A 401 -34.00 41.47 -76.73
CA ILE A 401 -33.26 42.69 -76.36
C ILE A 401 -33.86 43.33 -75.10
N ASP A 402 -35.19 43.46 -75.04
CA ASP A 402 -35.86 44.04 -73.87
C ASP A 402 -35.69 43.18 -72.62
N GLU A 403 -35.74 41.86 -72.76
CA GLU A 403 -35.46 40.89 -71.69
C GLU A 403 -34.02 41.03 -71.18
N ILE A 404 -33.04 41.04 -72.09
CA ILE A 404 -31.64 41.25 -71.74
C ILE A 404 -31.44 42.56 -71.00
N ASN A 405 -32.05 43.65 -71.47
CA ASN A 405 -31.93 44.95 -70.83
C ASN A 405 -32.46 44.94 -69.39
N ARG A 406 -33.55 44.21 -69.12
CA ARG A 406 -34.06 44.00 -67.75
C ARG A 406 -33.12 43.15 -66.91
N LEU A 407 -32.60 42.06 -67.46
CA LEU A 407 -31.66 41.17 -66.75
C LEU A 407 -30.38 41.90 -66.38
N LEU A 408 -29.80 42.65 -67.32
CA LEU A 408 -28.63 43.49 -67.08
C LEU A 408 -28.93 44.55 -66.01
N GLY A 409 -30.08 45.24 -66.09
CA GLY A 409 -30.49 46.22 -65.08
C GLY A 409 -30.64 45.63 -63.67
N GLY A 410 -31.12 44.38 -63.54
CA GLY A 410 -31.29 43.69 -62.27
C GLY A 410 -30.00 43.08 -61.68
N LEU A 411 -29.01 42.77 -62.53
CA LEU A 411 -27.71 42.21 -62.12
C LEU A 411 -26.71 43.29 -61.66
N MET A 412 -27.03 44.58 -61.84
CA MET A 412 -26.13 45.70 -61.59
C MET A 412 -26.22 46.24 -60.16
N ASN A 413 -25.32 45.76 -59.30
CA ASN A 413 -25.25 46.19 -57.91
C ASN A 413 -24.54 47.53 -57.72
N SER A 414 -23.66 47.94 -58.64
CA SER A 414 -22.87 49.17 -58.51
C SER A 414 -23.29 50.26 -59.50
N GLN A 415 -23.08 51.53 -59.10
CA GLN A 415 -23.27 52.68 -60.00
C GLN A 415 -22.33 52.59 -61.21
N LEU A 416 -21.14 52.05 -61.01
CA LEU A 416 -20.13 51.83 -62.05
C LEU A 416 -20.64 50.89 -63.16
N ASP A 417 -21.33 49.80 -62.79
CA ASP A 417 -21.91 48.87 -63.76
C ASP A 417 -23.04 49.51 -64.57
N ARG A 418 -23.86 50.35 -63.92
CA ARG A 418 -24.94 51.11 -64.60
C ARG A 418 -24.38 52.13 -65.58
N ASP A 419 -23.32 52.83 -65.21
CA ASP A 419 -22.67 53.83 -66.06
C ASP A 419 -21.96 53.17 -67.25
N TYR A 420 -21.27 52.04 -67.02
CA TYR A 420 -20.71 51.20 -68.09
C TYR A 420 -21.79 50.84 -69.11
N GLN A 421 -22.92 50.31 -68.64
CA GLN A 421 -24.01 49.88 -69.51
C GLN A 421 -24.61 51.02 -70.31
N ARG A 422 -24.85 52.19 -69.68
CA ARG A 422 -25.35 53.38 -70.38
C ARG A 422 -24.42 53.80 -71.52
N PHE A 423 -23.11 53.75 -71.31
CA PHE A 423 -22.15 54.06 -72.37
C PHE A 423 -22.18 53.02 -73.49
N VAL A 424 -22.29 51.72 -73.17
CA VAL A 424 -22.46 50.67 -74.18
C VAL A 424 -23.76 50.88 -74.97
N ASP A 425 -24.89 51.17 -74.32
CA ASP A 425 -26.18 51.38 -74.99
C ASP A 425 -26.14 52.59 -75.94
N MET A 426 -25.52 53.70 -75.52
CA MET A 426 -25.32 54.87 -76.38
C MET A 426 -24.35 54.57 -77.53
N ALA A 427 -23.31 53.77 -77.27
CA ALA A 427 -22.37 53.35 -78.29
C ALA A 427 -23.05 52.48 -79.35
N ASP A 428 -23.79 51.44 -78.94
CA ASP A 428 -24.54 50.53 -79.82
C ASP A 428 -25.58 51.30 -80.65
N SER A 429 -26.30 52.26 -80.04
CA SER A 429 -27.26 53.10 -80.75
C SER A 429 -26.60 53.95 -81.83
N THR A 430 -25.57 54.72 -81.46
CA THR A 430 -24.88 55.61 -82.40
C THR A 430 -24.07 54.85 -83.45
N PHE A 431 -23.63 53.63 -83.15
CA PHE A 431 -22.97 52.74 -84.10
C PHE A 431 -23.94 52.33 -85.21
N ARG A 432 -25.16 51.91 -84.86
CA ARG A 432 -26.22 51.56 -85.83
C ARG A 432 -26.67 52.74 -86.68
N ASP A 433 -26.62 53.95 -86.14
CA ASP A 433 -26.90 55.18 -86.87
C ASP A 433 -25.75 55.62 -87.82
N ASN A 434 -24.75 54.74 -88.03
CA ASN A 434 -23.56 54.99 -88.85
C ASN A 434 -22.66 56.15 -88.36
N GLN A 435 -22.85 56.60 -87.11
CA GLN A 435 -22.08 57.66 -86.45
C GLN A 435 -20.83 57.09 -85.78
N TYR A 436 -19.97 56.45 -86.57
CA TYR A 436 -18.83 55.67 -86.06
C TYR A 436 -17.88 56.45 -85.16
N ALA A 437 -17.64 57.74 -85.42
CA ALA A 437 -16.80 58.56 -84.55
C ALA A 437 -17.41 58.77 -83.15
N VAL A 438 -18.73 58.94 -83.08
CA VAL A 438 -19.49 59.11 -81.83
C VAL A 438 -19.54 57.78 -81.08
N ALA A 439 -19.87 56.70 -81.78
CA ALA A 439 -19.89 55.34 -81.24
C ALA A 439 -18.54 54.93 -80.66
N ARG A 440 -17.44 55.20 -81.39
CA ARG A 440 -16.07 54.97 -80.92
C ARG A 440 -15.78 55.71 -79.61
N GLY A 441 -16.26 56.96 -79.48
CA GLY A 441 -16.13 57.74 -78.26
C GLY A 441 -16.85 57.10 -77.07
N TRP A 442 -18.07 56.61 -77.29
CA TRP A 442 -18.86 55.96 -76.24
C TRP A 442 -18.30 54.59 -75.83
N TYR A 443 -17.85 53.74 -76.77
CA TYR A 443 -17.19 52.47 -76.42
C TYR A 443 -15.88 52.69 -75.65
N ASN A 444 -15.08 53.70 -75.99
CA ASN A 444 -13.89 54.03 -75.22
C ASN A 444 -14.23 54.53 -73.81
N ARG A 445 -15.33 55.28 -73.63
CA ARG A 445 -15.83 55.64 -72.29
C ARG A 445 -16.28 54.42 -71.50
N ALA A 446 -16.96 53.47 -72.14
CA ALA A 446 -17.30 52.19 -71.52
C ALA A 446 -16.03 51.42 -71.07
N LEU A 447 -15.01 51.33 -71.93
CA LEU A 447 -13.73 50.71 -71.56
C LEU A 447 -12.94 51.49 -70.49
N GLY A 448 -13.12 52.81 -70.40
CA GLY A 448 -12.57 53.62 -69.31
C GLY A 448 -13.15 53.23 -67.94
N ILE A 449 -14.38 52.72 -67.91
CA ILE A 449 -15.01 52.17 -66.72
C ILE A 449 -14.58 50.71 -66.51
N LYS A 450 -14.66 49.88 -67.56
CA LYS A 450 -14.28 48.46 -67.50
C LYS A 450 -13.32 48.09 -68.63
N ALA A 451 -12.03 48.26 -68.38
CA ALA A 451 -10.99 48.10 -69.39
C ALA A 451 -10.81 46.65 -69.89
N ALA A 452 -11.24 45.66 -69.11
CA ALA A 452 -11.08 44.25 -69.45
C ALA A 452 -12.14 43.74 -70.44
N GLU A 453 -13.26 44.45 -70.61
CA GLU A 453 -14.43 43.96 -71.33
C GLU A 453 -14.13 43.71 -72.82
N LYS A 454 -14.54 42.54 -73.31
CA LYS A 454 -14.25 42.08 -74.67
C LYS A 454 -15.18 42.74 -75.70
N TYR A 455 -16.47 42.85 -75.38
CA TYR A 455 -17.47 43.34 -76.33
C TYR A 455 -17.17 44.76 -76.88
N PRO A 456 -16.90 45.79 -76.05
CA PRO A 456 -16.56 47.12 -76.59
C PRO A 456 -15.28 47.12 -77.42
N LYS A 457 -14.29 46.28 -77.10
CA LYS A 457 -13.05 46.15 -77.90
C LYS A 457 -13.34 45.56 -79.27
N ASP A 458 -14.16 44.52 -79.32
CA ASP A 458 -14.58 43.89 -80.57
C ASP A 458 -15.37 44.90 -81.44
N GLN A 459 -16.28 45.67 -80.84
CA GLN A 459 -17.02 46.72 -81.54
C GLN A 459 -16.12 47.87 -82.03
N LEU A 460 -15.10 48.27 -81.26
CA LEU A 460 -14.10 49.24 -81.71
C LEU A 460 -13.33 48.75 -82.94
N LYS A 461 -12.95 47.47 -82.97
CA LYS A 461 -12.29 46.85 -84.14
C LYS A 461 -13.22 46.80 -85.36
N GLU A 462 -14.51 46.51 -85.14
CA GLU A 462 -15.54 46.56 -86.18
C GLU A 462 -15.68 47.99 -86.74
N ILE A 463 -15.71 49.00 -85.87
CA ILE A 463 -15.69 50.42 -86.26
C ILE A 463 -14.46 50.78 -87.10
N GLU A 464 -13.26 50.35 -86.67
CA GLU A 464 -12.02 50.61 -87.41
C GLU A 464 -12.06 50.01 -88.82
N THR A 465 -12.57 48.79 -88.94
CA THR A 465 -12.75 48.11 -90.23
C THR A 465 -13.73 48.89 -91.10
N LYS A 466 -14.88 49.32 -90.54
CA LYS A 466 -15.88 50.12 -91.26
C LYS A 466 -15.35 51.48 -91.71
N ILE A 467 -14.51 52.13 -90.91
CA ILE A 467 -13.86 53.40 -91.29
C ILE A 467 -12.82 53.15 -92.38
N ALA A 468 -12.02 52.08 -92.28
CA ALA A 468 -11.07 51.70 -93.30
C ALA A 468 -11.76 51.36 -94.63
N GLU A 469 -12.89 50.65 -94.59
CA GLU A 469 -13.76 50.39 -95.75
C GLU A 469 -14.23 51.68 -96.42
N ARG A 470 -14.56 52.73 -95.65
CA ARG A 470 -14.90 54.06 -96.19
C ARG A 470 -13.71 54.77 -96.84
N MET A 471 -12.52 54.64 -96.25
CA MET A 471 -11.30 55.38 -96.64
C MET A 471 -10.49 54.73 -97.76
N ALA A 472 -10.54 53.41 -97.91
CA ALA A 472 -9.93 52.72 -99.04
C ALA A 472 -10.66 53.19 -100.31
N GLY A 473 -9.93 53.71 -101.31
CA GLY A 473 -10.50 54.28 -102.55
C GLY A 473 -11.38 53.34 -103.41
N GLN A 474 -11.72 52.14 -102.91
CA GLN A 474 -12.74 51.22 -103.43
C GLN A 474 -14.13 51.44 -102.81
N SER A 475 -14.28 52.30 -101.80
CA SER A 475 -15.57 52.59 -101.13
C SER A 475 -16.64 53.09 -102.08
N GLY A 476 -16.24 53.86 -103.12
CA GLY A 476 -17.14 54.28 -104.18
C GLY A 476 -17.67 53.11 -105.00
N GLN A 477 -16.81 52.20 -105.44
CA GLN A 477 -17.22 51.04 -106.24
C GLN A 477 -18.09 50.06 -105.45
N GLN A 478 -17.78 49.84 -104.17
CA GLN A 478 -18.61 49.01 -103.30
C GLN A 478 -19.96 49.67 -102.98
N PHE A 479 -19.97 50.99 -102.78
CA PHE A 479 -21.20 51.77 -102.61
C PHE A 479 -22.10 51.64 -103.85
N GLU A 480 -21.57 51.88 -105.05
CA GLU A 480 -22.36 51.75 -106.29
C GLU A 480 -22.84 50.31 -106.48
N ASN A 481 -22.03 49.30 -106.12
CA ASN A 481 -22.45 47.89 -106.16
C ASN A 481 -23.60 47.60 -105.17
N HIS A 482 -23.50 48.05 -103.92
CA HIS A 482 -24.58 47.89 -102.94
C HIS A 482 -25.84 48.64 -103.37
N LYS A 483 -25.70 49.87 -103.89
CA LYS A 483 -26.81 50.65 -104.43
C LYS A 483 -27.48 49.94 -105.61
N GLN A 484 -26.71 49.42 -106.57
CA GLN A 484 -27.25 48.67 -107.71
C GLN A 484 -27.99 47.40 -107.26
N LYS A 485 -27.42 46.63 -106.32
CA LYS A 485 -28.10 45.45 -105.75
C LYS A 485 -29.42 45.85 -105.09
N ALA A 486 -29.43 46.98 -104.38
CA ALA A 486 -30.62 47.50 -103.73
C ALA A 486 -31.70 47.94 -104.74
N GLU A 487 -31.30 48.65 -105.80
CA GLU A 487 -32.17 49.06 -106.91
C GLU A 487 -32.78 47.85 -107.62
N ASN A 488 -31.96 46.86 -107.99
CA ASN A 488 -32.43 45.62 -108.63
C ASN A 488 -33.45 44.89 -107.75
N ALA A 489 -33.18 44.78 -106.44
CA ALA A 489 -34.09 44.15 -105.49
C ALA A 489 -35.39 44.96 -105.33
N PHE A 490 -35.30 46.30 -105.34
CA PHE A 490 -36.45 47.19 -105.25
C PHE A 490 -37.36 47.07 -106.47
N GLU A 491 -36.79 47.04 -107.68
CA GLU A 491 -37.52 46.79 -108.92
C GLU A 491 -38.19 45.41 -108.96
N ALA A 492 -37.50 44.40 -108.42
CA ALA A 492 -38.04 43.05 -108.24
C ALA A 492 -39.09 42.95 -107.12
N LYS A 493 -39.46 44.07 -106.47
CA LYS A 493 -40.38 44.17 -105.32
C LYS A 493 -39.92 43.35 -104.10
N ASN A 494 -38.65 42.98 -104.04
CA ASN A 494 -38.05 42.36 -102.87
C ASN A 494 -37.60 43.45 -101.89
N LEU A 495 -38.57 44.05 -101.20
CA LEU A 495 -38.39 45.22 -100.35
C LEU A 495 -37.42 44.96 -99.19
N SER A 496 -37.42 43.76 -98.61
CA SER A 496 -36.53 43.38 -97.51
C SER A 496 -35.06 43.32 -97.95
N VAL A 497 -34.79 42.71 -99.10
CA VAL A 497 -33.43 42.66 -99.68
C VAL A 497 -32.98 44.05 -100.17
N ALA A 498 -33.89 44.84 -100.75
CA ALA A 498 -33.62 46.22 -101.14
C ALA A 498 -33.23 47.07 -99.93
N ARG A 499 -34.01 47.00 -98.85
CA ARG A 499 -33.74 47.69 -97.58
C ARG A 499 -32.37 47.32 -97.02
N PHE A 500 -32.04 46.03 -97.02
CA PHE A 500 -30.76 45.52 -96.54
C PHE A 500 -29.59 46.12 -97.31
N TRP A 501 -29.62 46.08 -98.65
CA TRP A 501 -28.53 46.61 -99.47
C TRP A 501 -28.46 48.14 -99.46
N TYR A 502 -29.58 48.86 -99.39
CA TYR A 502 -29.57 50.31 -99.20
C TYR A 502 -28.98 50.69 -97.85
N LYS A 503 -29.27 49.95 -96.77
CA LYS A 503 -28.57 50.13 -95.48
C LYS A 503 -27.06 49.89 -95.60
N LYS A 504 -26.64 48.83 -96.31
CA LYS A 504 -25.22 48.55 -96.58
C LYS A 504 -24.54 49.65 -97.41
N ALA A 505 -25.25 50.25 -98.36
CA ALA A 505 -24.76 51.42 -99.08
C ALA A 505 -24.58 52.63 -98.14
N LEU A 506 -25.53 52.90 -97.24
CA LEU A 506 -25.40 53.99 -96.25
C LEU A 506 -24.29 53.75 -95.22
N GLU A 507 -23.91 52.50 -94.95
CA GLU A 507 -22.71 52.22 -94.14
C GLU A 507 -21.44 52.83 -94.76
N LEU A 508 -21.36 52.91 -96.10
CA LEU A 508 -20.23 53.44 -96.86
C LEU A 508 -20.37 54.96 -97.15
N ARG A 509 -21.56 55.42 -97.54
CA ARG A 509 -21.87 56.86 -97.72
C ARG A 509 -23.12 57.25 -96.91
N PRO A 510 -22.95 57.64 -95.63
CA PRO A 510 -24.07 57.93 -94.73
C PRO A 510 -24.91 59.13 -95.12
N ASP A 511 -24.39 60.03 -95.97
CA ASP A 511 -25.03 61.29 -96.34
C ASP A 511 -25.68 61.26 -97.73
N ASP A 512 -25.70 60.11 -98.39
CA ASP A 512 -26.33 59.96 -99.70
C ASP A 512 -27.85 60.18 -99.61
N ALA A 513 -28.31 61.32 -100.12
CA ALA A 513 -29.70 61.74 -100.02
C ALA A 513 -30.65 60.86 -100.83
N ASP A 514 -30.17 60.28 -101.92
CA ASP A 514 -30.98 59.44 -102.82
C ASP A 514 -31.24 58.07 -102.18
N VAL A 515 -30.20 57.43 -101.67
CA VAL A 515 -30.32 56.17 -100.93
C VAL A 515 -31.19 56.36 -99.67
N LYS A 516 -31.05 57.48 -98.94
CA LYS A 516 -31.93 57.80 -97.80
C LYS A 516 -33.39 57.89 -98.20
N LYS A 517 -33.68 58.60 -99.31
CA LYS A 517 -35.05 58.74 -99.82
C LYS A 517 -35.63 57.38 -100.19
N ARG A 518 -34.88 56.54 -100.92
CA ARG A 518 -35.31 55.17 -101.28
C ARG A 518 -35.55 54.28 -100.07
N LEU A 519 -34.68 54.36 -99.07
CA LEU A 519 -34.86 53.60 -97.83
C LEU A 519 -36.12 54.04 -97.06
N ALA A 520 -36.46 55.33 -97.08
CA ALA A 520 -37.70 55.85 -96.49
C ALA A 520 -38.95 55.38 -97.24
N GLU A 521 -38.91 55.38 -98.58
CA GLU A 521 -39.99 54.82 -99.42
C GLU A 521 -40.24 53.34 -99.12
N ILE A 522 -39.17 52.53 -99.03
CA ILE A 522 -39.26 51.12 -98.67
C ILE A 522 -39.83 50.93 -97.27
N THR A 523 -39.35 51.72 -96.32
CA THR A 523 -39.79 51.62 -94.92
C THR A 523 -41.29 51.89 -94.79
N GLU A 524 -41.83 52.85 -95.56
CA GLU A 524 -43.27 53.14 -95.57
C GLU A 524 -44.07 52.04 -96.27
N ALA A 525 -43.51 51.41 -97.31
CA ALA A 525 -44.15 50.29 -98.02
C ALA A 525 -44.15 48.96 -97.23
N MET A 526 -43.32 48.85 -96.20
CA MET A 526 -43.21 47.67 -95.33
C MET A 526 -44.00 47.81 -94.01
N LYS A 527 -44.56 48.99 -93.71
CA LYS A 527 -45.52 49.20 -92.61
C LYS A 527 -46.92 48.78 -93.05
#